data_AF-A0AAV0ZPY1-F1
#
_entry.id   AF-A0AAV0ZPY1-F1
#
_cell.length_a   1.000
_cell.length_b   1.000
_cell.length_c   1.000
_cell.angle_alpha   90.00
_cell.angle_beta   90.00
_cell.angle_gamma   90.00
#
_symmetry.space_group_name_H-M   'P 1'
#
loop_
_entity.id
_entity.type
_entity.pdbx_description
1 polymer ?
#
loop_
_entity_poly.entity_id
_entity_poly.type
_entity_poly.pdbx_seq_one_letter_code
_entity_poly.pdbx_strand_id
1 'polypeptide(L)'
;MYLNAADSTSLPYGWGRYAQFSLAIVNQIHNKFSVRKDTQHQFNARESDRGFTYFMPLGELYDPSRDYLVNDTLIIEAEVLVQRAVYHIPTTENDMPFGSIPLALQSLFYKLQYNENSVSTKELTKSFNGIHMIHSCSIMSKNLTGSFVKKLKDKMKETVVERTIQKLFERHHMNYIECIKLDYKSTRKESFYGLQLDVNGCRDVYGSLDKYVEVERREGDNKYHDEQDGL
;
A
#
# COMPACT_ATOMS: atom_id res chain seq x y z
N MET A 1 4.03 24.28 -6.63
CA MET A 1 5.14 23.75 -5.82
C MET A 1 5.13 22.23 -5.91
N TYR A 2 6.26 21.61 -6.25
CA TYR A 2 6.34 20.18 -6.60
C TYR A 2 7.57 19.51 -5.96
N LEU A 3 7.46 18.22 -5.70
CA LEU A 3 8.57 17.33 -5.36
C LEU A 3 8.86 16.46 -6.58
N ASN A 4 10.13 16.34 -6.97
CA ASN A 4 10.58 15.50 -8.08
C ASN A 4 11.55 14.44 -7.58
N ALA A 5 11.46 13.22 -8.11
CA ALA A 5 12.45 12.19 -7.92
C ALA A 5 13.75 12.57 -8.65
N ALA A 6 14.78 12.91 -7.87
CA ALA A 6 16.10 13.23 -8.38
C ALA A 6 16.63 12.13 -9.30
N ASP A 7 17.30 12.55 -10.37
CA ASP A 7 17.93 11.67 -11.35
C ASP A 7 16.97 10.64 -11.98
N SER A 8 15.67 10.96 -12.05
CA SER A 8 14.63 10.05 -12.56
C SER A 8 14.91 9.43 -13.93
N THR A 9 15.72 10.10 -14.76
CA THR A 9 16.16 9.64 -16.09
C THR A 9 17.35 8.67 -16.06
N SER A 10 18.14 8.65 -14.99
CA SER A 10 19.27 7.72 -14.81
C SER A 10 18.89 6.51 -13.93
N LEU A 11 17.71 6.54 -13.31
CA LEU A 11 17.22 5.42 -12.52
C LEU A 11 16.94 4.17 -13.40
N PRO A 12 17.12 2.95 -12.84
CA PRO A 12 16.94 1.71 -13.60
C PRO A 12 15.55 1.57 -14.25
N TYR A 13 15.48 0.91 -15.40
CA TYR A 13 14.22 0.63 -16.07
C TYR A 13 13.23 -0.07 -15.14
N GLY A 14 11.99 0.43 -15.07
CA GLY A 14 10.93 -0.10 -14.21
C GLY A 14 11.00 0.36 -12.75
N TRP A 15 11.82 1.37 -12.41
CA TRP A 15 11.85 1.91 -11.06
C TRP A 15 10.49 2.48 -10.63
N GLY A 16 10.18 2.30 -9.35
CA GLY A 16 9.02 2.89 -8.70
C GLY A 16 9.29 3.14 -7.22
N ARG A 17 8.90 4.30 -6.71
CA ARG A 17 9.04 4.67 -5.29
C ARG A 17 7.76 5.30 -4.79
N TYR A 18 7.18 4.70 -3.77
CA TYR A 18 6.07 5.30 -3.06
C TYR A 18 6.60 6.19 -1.93
N ALA A 19 6.13 7.43 -1.90
CA ALA A 19 6.40 8.33 -0.78
C ALA A 19 5.14 9.09 -0.39
N GLN A 20 4.94 9.23 0.91
CA GLN A 20 4.07 10.25 1.49
C GLN A 20 4.95 11.46 1.76
N PHE A 21 4.50 12.66 1.45
CA PHE A 21 5.28 13.84 1.71
C PHE A 21 4.42 15.06 1.98
N SER A 22 5.00 15.97 2.75
CA SER A 22 4.42 17.26 3.12
C SER A 22 5.28 18.35 2.51
N LEU A 23 4.67 19.32 1.84
CA LEU A 23 5.35 20.54 1.43
C LEU A 23 4.79 21.70 2.24
N ALA A 24 5.63 22.63 2.68
CA ALA A 24 5.19 23.79 3.45
C ALA A 24 5.88 25.07 3.00
N ILE A 25 5.12 26.18 3.06
CA ILE A 25 5.66 27.53 3.07
C ILE A 25 5.71 27.96 4.54
N VAL A 26 6.91 28.26 5.04
CA VAL A 26 7.14 28.53 6.46
C VAL A 26 6.87 30.01 6.76
N ASN A 27 6.07 30.26 7.79
CA ASN A 27 6.00 31.58 8.41
C ASN A 27 7.23 31.75 9.30
N GLN A 28 8.07 32.74 9.00
CA GLN A 28 9.43 32.84 9.56
C GLN A 28 9.48 33.39 10.99
N ILE A 29 8.35 33.92 11.49
CA ILE A 29 8.25 34.44 12.86
C ILE A 29 7.49 33.45 13.76
N HIS A 30 6.41 32.88 13.25
CA HIS A 30 5.49 32.02 13.98
C HIS A 30 5.17 30.75 13.19
N ASN A 31 5.94 29.68 13.43
CA ASN A 31 5.80 28.43 12.70
C ASN A 31 4.37 27.82 12.71
N LYS A 32 3.54 28.13 13.72
CA LYS A 32 2.14 27.69 13.77
C LYS A 32 1.27 28.20 12.62
N PHE A 33 1.69 29.27 11.95
CA PHE A 33 1.00 29.85 10.79
C PHE A 33 1.58 29.39 9.46
N SER A 34 2.58 28.50 9.46
CA SER A 34 3.11 27.89 8.23
C SER A 34 1.99 27.15 7.48
N VAL A 35 1.94 27.34 6.16
CA VAL A 35 0.96 26.66 5.31
C VAL A 35 1.56 25.37 4.80
N ARG A 36 0.96 24.25 5.19
CA ARG A 36 1.43 22.90 4.88
C ARG A 36 0.37 22.13 4.10
N LYS A 37 0.80 21.34 3.11
CA LYS A 37 -0.07 20.43 2.37
C LYS A 37 0.59 19.07 2.22
N ASP A 38 -0.18 18.04 2.55
CA ASP A 38 0.24 16.64 2.48
C ASP A 38 -0.28 15.97 1.22
N THR A 39 0.52 15.09 0.65
CA THR A 39 0.12 14.22 -0.46
C THR A 39 0.94 12.94 -0.44
N GLN A 40 0.58 12.00 -1.30
CA GLN A 40 1.33 10.78 -1.52
C GLN A 40 1.38 10.47 -3.01
N HIS A 41 2.45 9.81 -3.46
CA HIS A 41 2.64 9.51 -4.87
C HIS A 41 3.52 8.27 -5.07
N GLN A 42 3.26 7.55 -6.16
CA GLN A 42 4.15 6.53 -6.68
C GLN A 42 4.99 7.12 -7.82
N PHE A 43 6.15 7.65 -7.46
CA PHE A 43 7.13 8.17 -8.38
C PHE A 43 7.64 7.07 -9.30
N ASN A 44 7.68 7.34 -10.60
CA ASN A 44 8.18 6.43 -11.62
C ASN A 44 8.64 7.22 -12.85
N ALA A 45 9.16 6.53 -13.88
CA ALA A 45 9.69 7.17 -15.08
C ALA A 45 8.66 8.03 -15.87
N ARG A 46 7.35 7.74 -15.75
CA ARG A 46 6.28 8.51 -16.41
C ARG A 46 5.76 9.65 -15.54
N GLU A 47 5.78 9.47 -14.23
CA GLU A 47 5.27 10.42 -13.25
C GLU A 47 6.34 10.66 -12.18
N SER A 48 7.41 11.34 -12.57
CA SER A 48 8.58 11.58 -11.72
C SER A 48 8.40 12.74 -10.75
N ASP A 49 7.34 13.53 -10.87
CA ASP A 49 7.01 14.63 -9.98
C ASP A 49 5.56 14.59 -9.50
N ARG A 50 5.33 15.19 -8.33
CA ARG A 50 3.99 15.41 -7.77
C ARG A 50 4.00 16.63 -6.87
N GLY A 51 2.89 17.36 -6.85
CA GLY A 51 2.74 18.52 -6.01
C GLY A 51 1.41 19.22 -6.19
N PHE A 52 1.43 20.53 -5.99
CA PHE A 52 0.25 21.38 -6.03
C PHE A 52 0.46 22.50 -7.06
N THR A 53 -0.41 22.53 -8.07
CA THR A 53 -0.51 23.62 -9.06
C THR A 53 -0.79 24.95 -8.38
N TYR A 54 -1.58 24.92 -7.29
CA TYR A 54 -1.91 26.07 -6.47
C TYR A 54 -1.55 25.81 -5.00
N PHE A 55 -0.57 26.55 -4.47
CA PHE A 55 -0.13 26.40 -3.09
C PHE A 55 -0.65 27.51 -2.17
N MET A 56 -0.37 28.76 -2.50
CA MET A 56 -0.79 29.99 -1.78
C MET A 56 -0.96 31.13 -2.81
N PRO A 57 -1.92 32.05 -2.63
CA PRO A 57 -1.99 33.26 -3.46
C PRO A 57 -0.74 34.11 -3.31
N LEU A 58 -0.22 34.66 -4.42
CA LEU A 58 0.94 35.55 -4.38
C LEU A 58 0.69 36.80 -3.52
N GLY A 59 -0.54 37.33 -3.52
CA GLY A 59 -0.89 38.46 -2.66
C GLY A 59 -0.72 38.17 -1.17
N GLU A 60 -0.89 36.92 -0.73
CA GLU A 60 -0.64 36.52 0.66
C GLU A 60 0.84 36.26 0.93
N LEU A 61 1.56 35.72 -0.06
CA LEU A 61 2.99 35.44 0.04
C LEU A 61 3.82 36.71 0.17
N TYR A 62 3.46 37.75 -0.59
CA TYR A 62 4.15 39.05 -0.63
C TYR A 62 3.64 40.05 0.41
N ASP A 63 2.59 39.73 1.16
CA ASP A 63 2.09 40.61 2.22
C ASP A 63 3.10 40.68 3.37
N PRO A 64 3.74 41.84 3.61
CA PRO A 64 4.75 41.98 4.67
C PRO A 64 4.19 41.72 6.07
N SER A 65 2.88 41.79 6.27
CA SER A 65 2.22 41.51 7.55
C SER A 65 2.05 40.02 7.84
N ARG A 66 2.33 39.14 6.87
CA ARG A 66 2.13 37.69 6.97
C ARG A 66 3.40 36.89 7.21
N ASP A 67 4.56 37.54 7.25
CA ASP A 67 5.85 36.96 7.66
C ASP A 67 6.34 35.73 6.85
N TYR A 68 5.83 35.49 5.66
CA TYR A 68 6.30 34.38 4.80
C TYR A 68 7.58 34.75 4.04
N LEU A 69 7.71 36.02 3.63
CA LEU A 69 8.86 36.56 2.91
C LEU A 69 9.58 37.57 3.80
N VAL A 70 10.83 37.28 4.18
CA VAL A 70 11.65 38.16 5.01
C VAL A 70 12.97 38.39 4.29
N ASN A 71 13.34 39.66 4.05
CA ASN A 71 14.54 40.02 3.28
C ASN A 71 14.62 39.29 1.92
N ASP A 72 13.52 39.30 1.17
CA ASP A 72 13.37 38.59 -0.11
C ASP A 72 13.68 37.09 -0.07
N THR A 73 13.67 36.50 1.14
CA THR A 73 13.93 35.08 1.35
C THR A 73 12.64 34.38 1.72
N LEU A 74 12.32 33.30 1.00
CA LEU A 74 11.21 32.40 1.27
C LEU A 74 11.75 31.06 1.76
N ILE A 75 11.19 30.53 2.86
CA ILE A 75 11.54 29.21 3.36
C ILE A 75 10.48 28.20 2.92
N ILE A 76 10.93 27.17 2.19
CA ILE A 76 10.12 26.02 1.79
C ILE A 76 10.66 24.79 2.53
N GLU A 77 9.77 24.06 3.19
CA GLU A 77 10.08 22.77 3.80
C GLU A 77 9.45 21.63 3.00
N ALA A 78 10.20 20.52 2.88
CA ALA A 78 9.71 19.27 2.33
C ALA A 78 10.00 18.15 3.33
N GLU A 79 8.96 17.52 3.85
CA GLU A 79 9.06 16.34 4.71
C GLU A 79 8.68 15.12 3.89
N VAL A 80 9.61 14.19 3.70
CA VAL A 80 9.41 13.02 2.83
C VAL A 80 9.47 11.74 3.66
N LEU A 81 8.34 11.05 3.73
CA LEU A 81 8.19 9.73 4.32
C LEU A 81 8.21 8.68 3.20
N VAL A 82 9.39 8.13 2.93
CA VAL A 82 9.54 6.99 2.03
C VAL A 82 9.15 5.73 2.78
N GLN A 83 8.14 5.00 2.29
CA GLN A 83 7.65 3.82 2.98
C GLN A 83 8.64 2.66 2.85
N ARG A 84 9.61 2.63 3.76
CA ARG A 84 10.56 1.54 3.98
C ARG A 84 10.06 0.61 5.08
N ALA A 85 8.75 0.34 5.11
CA ALA A 85 8.11 -0.36 6.21
C ALA A 85 8.76 -1.70 6.54
N VAL A 86 9.30 -2.40 5.55
CA VAL A 86 10.07 -3.64 5.75
C VAL A 86 11.31 -3.42 6.60
N TYR A 87 12.05 -2.32 6.44
CA TYR A 87 13.23 -1.97 7.25
C TYR A 87 12.90 -1.52 8.68
N HIS A 88 11.65 -1.17 8.97
CA HIS A 88 11.21 -0.79 10.31
C HIS A 88 10.49 -1.93 11.05
N ILE A 89 10.41 -3.12 10.46
CA ILE A 89 10.01 -4.32 11.21
C ILE A 89 11.15 -4.65 12.18
N PRO A 90 10.90 -4.74 13.49
CA PRO A 90 11.95 -5.02 14.46
C PRO A 90 12.57 -6.39 14.20
N THR A 91 13.89 -6.40 14.20
CA THR A 91 14.74 -7.58 14.22
C THR A 91 15.68 -7.46 15.41
N THR A 92 15.96 -8.56 16.09
CA THR A 92 16.91 -8.61 17.20
C THR A 92 18.26 -9.11 16.73
N GLU A 93 19.34 -8.85 17.48
CA GLU A 93 20.68 -9.39 17.18
C GLU A 93 20.70 -10.93 17.20
N ASN A 94 19.72 -11.56 17.86
CA ASN A 94 19.55 -13.01 17.90
C ASN A 94 18.84 -13.57 16.65
N ASP A 95 18.27 -12.73 15.79
CA ASP A 95 17.62 -13.20 14.57
C ASP A 95 18.64 -13.68 13.55
N MET A 96 18.51 -14.93 13.12
CA MET A 96 19.27 -15.43 11.98
C MET A 96 18.50 -15.17 10.67
N PRO A 97 19.17 -14.75 9.57
CA PRO A 97 18.50 -14.49 8.30
C PRO A 97 17.68 -15.67 7.76
N PHE A 98 18.08 -16.91 8.08
CA PHE A 98 17.36 -18.12 7.67
C PHE A 98 16.16 -18.48 8.57
N GLY A 99 16.02 -17.84 9.73
CA GLY A 99 14.93 -18.10 10.69
C GLY A 99 13.96 -16.92 10.87
N SER A 100 14.26 -15.76 10.28
CA SER A 100 13.48 -14.53 10.42
C SER A 100 13.06 -13.99 9.05
N ILE A 101 11.75 -14.06 8.76
CA ILE A 101 11.15 -13.51 7.54
C ILE A 101 11.43 -11.99 7.41
N PRO A 102 11.23 -11.17 8.47
CA PRO A 102 11.59 -9.76 8.41
C PRO A 102 13.04 -9.52 8.03
N LEU A 103 13.99 -10.22 8.68
CA LEU A 103 15.42 -10.04 8.43
C LEU A 103 15.80 -10.51 7.01
N ALA A 104 15.21 -11.62 6.54
CA ALA A 104 15.43 -12.12 5.18
C ALA A 104 14.91 -11.14 4.12
N LEU A 105 13.75 -10.51 4.34
CA LEU A 105 13.19 -9.49 3.46
C LEU A 105 14.05 -8.21 3.46
N GLN A 106 14.48 -7.76 4.64
CA GLN A 106 15.37 -6.59 4.78
C GLN A 106 16.71 -6.83 4.07
N SER A 107 17.34 -7.99 4.30
CA SER A 107 18.57 -8.43 3.62
C SER A 107 18.39 -8.47 2.11
N LEU A 108 17.30 -9.07 1.63
CA LEU A 108 17.00 -9.14 0.20
C LEU A 108 16.80 -7.75 -0.40
N PHE A 109 16.02 -6.88 0.24
CA PHE A 109 15.76 -5.53 -0.25
C PHE A 109 17.02 -4.67 -0.27
N TYR A 110 17.87 -4.82 0.75
CA TYR A 110 19.16 -4.15 0.79
C TYR A 110 20.05 -4.61 -0.39
N LYS A 111 20.21 -5.93 -0.55
CA LYS A 111 20.99 -6.50 -1.65
C LYS A 111 20.43 -6.07 -3.01
N LEU A 112 19.11 -6.01 -3.18
CA LEU A 112 18.46 -5.55 -4.43
C LEU A 112 18.69 -4.06 -4.70
N GLN A 113 18.87 -3.26 -3.65
CA GLN A 113 19.05 -1.82 -3.77
C GLN A 113 20.49 -1.44 -4.13
N TYR A 114 21.48 -2.23 -3.68
CA TYR A 114 22.90 -1.85 -3.76
C TYR A 114 23.77 -2.79 -4.59
N ASN A 115 23.32 -4.00 -4.93
CA ASN A 115 24.09 -4.89 -5.78
C ASN A 115 23.75 -4.67 -7.26
N GLU A 116 24.79 -4.61 -8.09
CA GLU A 116 24.66 -4.54 -9.56
C GLU A 116 24.31 -5.89 -10.19
N ASN A 117 24.48 -6.98 -9.44
CA ASN A 117 24.26 -8.35 -9.89
C ASN A 117 22.96 -8.95 -9.34
N SER A 118 22.47 -10.01 -9.99
CA SER A 118 21.28 -10.75 -9.53
C SER A 118 21.41 -11.21 -8.08
N VAL A 119 20.36 -10.96 -7.28
CA VAL A 119 20.34 -11.29 -5.86
C VAL A 119 19.64 -12.63 -5.61
N SER A 120 20.24 -13.48 -4.79
CA SER A 120 19.64 -14.77 -4.43
C SER A 120 18.49 -14.62 -3.42
N THR A 121 17.37 -15.29 -3.69
CA THR A 121 16.21 -15.37 -2.76
C THR A 121 16.30 -16.53 -1.78
N LYS A 122 17.41 -17.30 -1.76
CA LYS A 122 17.57 -18.51 -0.94
C LYS A 122 17.35 -18.28 0.56
N GLU A 123 17.83 -17.16 1.10
CA GLU A 123 17.62 -16.77 2.51
C GLU A 123 16.13 -16.61 2.81
N LEU A 124 15.43 -15.87 1.95
CA LEU A 124 13.99 -15.64 2.07
C LEU A 124 13.21 -16.95 1.96
N THR A 125 13.47 -17.78 0.96
CA THR A 125 12.77 -19.07 0.80
C THR A 125 12.96 -20.00 2.00
N LYS A 126 14.17 -20.01 2.58
CA LYS A 126 14.46 -20.80 3.80
C LYS A 126 13.77 -20.26 5.04
N SER A 127 13.66 -18.93 5.19
CA SER A 127 12.96 -18.27 6.30
C SER A 127 11.48 -18.64 6.42
N PHE A 128 10.89 -19.25 5.38
CA PHE A 128 9.53 -19.77 5.39
C PHE A 128 9.37 -21.18 5.97
N ASN A 129 10.42 -21.74 6.58
CA ASN A 129 10.50 -23.13 7.06
C ASN A 129 10.39 -24.17 5.95
N GLY A 130 11.01 -23.90 4.79
CA GLY A 130 11.03 -24.86 3.69
C GLY A 130 9.63 -25.32 3.31
N ILE A 131 8.72 -24.36 3.03
CA ILE A 131 7.59 -24.69 2.15
C ILE A 131 8.26 -25.26 0.90
N HIS A 132 8.20 -26.58 0.79
CA HIS A 132 8.61 -27.31 -0.37
C HIS A 132 7.98 -26.56 -1.54
N MET A 133 8.81 -25.90 -2.36
CA MET A 133 8.41 -25.39 -3.67
C MET A 133 8.13 -26.58 -4.60
N ILE A 134 7.35 -27.56 -4.12
CA ILE A 134 6.84 -28.64 -4.93
C ILE A 134 5.74 -28.00 -5.75
N HIS A 135 6.07 -27.78 -7.02
CA HIS A 135 5.16 -27.77 -8.16
C HIS A 135 3.85 -27.00 -7.95
N SER A 136 3.80 -25.76 -8.47
CA SER A 136 2.76 -25.28 -9.40
C SER A 136 2.67 -23.76 -9.33
N CYS A 137 3.12 -23.09 -10.40
CA CYS A 137 2.98 -21.64 -10.60
C CYS A 137 1.52 -21.14 -10.49
N SER A 138 0.53 -22.03 -10.55
CA SER A 138 -0.90 -21.69 -10.55
C SER A 138 -1.55 -21.55 -9.17
N ILE A 139 -0.96 -22.11 -8.10
CA ILE A 139 -1.52 -22.08 -6.72
C ILE A 139 -0.84 -20.99 -5.85
N MET A 140 0.29 -20.43 -6.33
CA MET A 140 1.13 -19.51 -5.55
C MET A 140 0.45 -18.18 -5.19
N SER A 141 -0.47 -17.63 -5.97
CA SER A 141 -0.99 -16.28 -5.67
C SER A 141 -1.92 -16.22 -4.46
N LYS A 142 -2.65 -17.29 -4.14
CA LYS A 142 -3.66 -17.30 -3.05
C LYS A 142 -3.08 -17.76 -1.72
N ASN A 143 -2.41 -18.92 -1.71
CA ASN A 143 -1.99 -19.58 -0.47
C ASN A 143 -0.63 -19.10 0.06
N LEU A 144 0.31 -18.80 -0.86
CA LEU A 144 1.61 -18.26 -0.48
C LEU A 144 1.46 -16.84 0.05
N THR A 145 0.68 -15.99 -0.65
CA THR A 145 0.39 -14.61 -0.22
C THR A 145 -0.34 -14.57 1.11
N GLY A 146 -1.37 -15.40 1.32
CA GLY A 146 -2.15 -15.39 2.58
C GLY A 146 -1.32 -15.80 3.80
N SER A 147 -0.60 -16.92 3.72
CA SER A 147 0.23 -17.40 4.84
C SER A 147 1.47 -16.53 5.08
N PHE A 148 2.10 -16.01 4.01
CA PHE A 148 3.20 -15.05 4.09
C PHE A 148 2.76 -13.76 4.76
N VAL A 149 1.68 -13.14 4.25
CA VAL A 149 1.14 -11.90 4.80
C VAL A 149 0.73 -12.08 6.25
N LYS A 150 0.14 -13.23 6.62
CA LYS A 150 -0.19 -13.53 8.01
C LYS A 150 1.05 -13.56 8.90
N LYS A 151 2.07 -14.37 8.57
CA LYS A 151 3.32 -14.45 9.35
C LYS A 151 4.03 -13.09 9.45
N LEU A 152 3.99 -12.31 8.37
CA LEU A 152 4.57 -10.97 8.34
C LEU A 152 3.78 -10.00 9.23
N LYS A 153 2.44 -10.03 9.17
CA LYS A 153 1.55 -9.25 10.05
C LYS A 153 1.77 -9.61 11.53
N ASP A 154 1.89 -10.90 11.85
CA ASP A 154 2.15 -11.36 13.21
C ASP A 154 3.47 -10.79 13.76
N LYS A 155 4.50 -10.68 12.92
CA LYS A 155 5.79 -10.04 13.28
C LYS A 155 5.74 -8.52 13.30
N MET A 156 4.78 -7.90 12.61
CA MET A 156 4.56 -6.46 12.65
C MET A 156 3.66 -6.03 13.82
N LYS A 157 2.93 -6.95 14.45
CA LYS A 157 2.03 -6.65 15.57
C LYS A 157 2.78 -6.06 16.75
N GLU A 158 2.22 -5.05 17.41
CA GLU A 158 2.81 -4.32 18.54
C GLU A 158 4.11 -3.58 18.18
N THR A 159 4.29 -3.27 16.90
CA THR A 159 5.42 -2.49 16.38
C THR A 159 4.93 -1.20 15.72
N VAL A 160 5.84 -0.25 15.47
CA VAL A 160 5.52 1.00 14.74
C VAL A 160 4.99 0.78 13.32
N VAL A 161 5.16 -0.42 12.76
CA VAL A 161 4.73 -0.78 11.39
C VAL A 161 3.53 -1.73 11.33
N GLU A 162 2.87 -2.03 12.45
CA GLU A 162 1.75 -3.00 12.56
C GLU A 162 0.71 -2.91 11.44
N ARG A 163 0.22 -1.69 11.16
CA ARG A 163 -0.86 -1.49 10.19
C ARG A 163 -0.38 -1.23 8.76
N THR A 164 0.91 -1.40 8.47
CA THR A 164 1.47 -1.04 7.16
C THR A 164 0.80 -1.81 6.03
N ILE A 165 0.72 -3.14 6.16
CA ILE A 165 0.13 -3.99 5.11
C ILE A 165 -1.36 -3.67 4.94
N GLN A 166 -2.05 -3.40 6.03
CA GLN A 166 -3.47 -3.00 6.01
C GLN A 166 -3.65 -1.67 5.27
N LYS A 167 -2.86 -0.64 5.62
CA LYS A 167 -2.91 0.69 4.97
C LYS A 167 -2.63 0.61 3.47
N LEU A 168 -1.70 -0.25 3.06
CA LEU A 168 -1.33 -0.39 1.65
C LEU A 168 -2.39 -1.16 0.85
N PHE A 169 -2.77 -2.33 1.32
CA PHE A 169 -3.46 -3.34 0.49
C PHE A 169 -4.90 -3.63 0.92
N GLU A 170 -5.30 -3.29 2.16
CA GLU A 170 -6.67 -3.56 2.60
C GLU A 170 -7.65 -2.60 1.95
N ARG A 171 -8.70 -3.17 1.37
CA ARG A 171 -9.85 -2.48 0.80
C ARG A 171 -11.11 -3.10 1.37
N HIS A 172 -12.24 -2.41 1.21
CA HIS A 172 -13.52 -2.87 1.73
C HIS A 172 -14.57 -2.87 0.62
N HIS A 173 -15.41 -3.89 0.60
CA HIS A 173 -16.62 -3.92 -0.22
C HIS A 173 -17.83 -4.21 0.67
N MET A 174 -19.02 -3.97 0.13
CA MET A 174 -20.29 -4.27 0.78
C MET A 174 -20.93 -5.46 0.08
N ASN A 175 -21.25 -6.48 0.84
CA ASN A 175 -22.02 -7.63 0.37
C ASN A 175 -23.49 -7.42 0.75
N TYR A 176 -24.38 -7.47 -0.24
CA TYR A 176 -25.81 -7.20 -0.10
C TYR A 176 -26.61 -8.47 -0.38
N ILE A 177 -27.46 -8.84 0.56
CA ILE A 177 -28.37 -9.99 0.42
C ILE A 177 -29.78 -9.48 0.66
N GLU A 178 -30.68 -9.79 -0.26
CA GLU A 178 -32.11 -9.50 -0.16
C GLU A 178 -32.89 -10.78 -0.41
N CYS A 179 -33.73 -11.16 0.55
CA CYS A 179 -34.62 -12.30 0.41
C CYS A 179 -35.80 -11.92 -0.48
N ILE A 180 -36.07 -12.72 -1.53
CA ILE A 180 -37.17 -12.44 -2.46
C ILE A 180 -38.54 -12.73 -1.82
N LYS A 181 -38.62 -13.70 -0.90
CA LYS A 181 -39.87 -14.19 -0.30
C LYS A 181 -40.16 -13.65 1.11
N LEU A 182 -39.16 -13.06 1.76
CA LEU A 182 -39.24 -12.54 3.11
C LEU A 182 -38.74 -11.10 3.08
N ASP A 183 -39.33 -10.20 3.87
CA ASP A 183 -38.84 -8.83 4.01
C ASP A 183 -37.58 -8.80 4.90
N TYR A 184 -36.51 -9.39 4.37
CA TYR A 184 -35.23 -9.51 5.03
C TYR A 184 -34.13 -9.02 4.09
N LYS A 185 -33.30 -8.11 4.62
CA LYS A 185 -32.13 -7.57 3.95
C LYS A 185 -30.95 -7.61 4.90
N SER A 186 -29.80 -8.04 4.39
CA SER A 186 -28.54 -8.04 5.12
C SER A 186 -27.49 -7.30 4.32
N THR A 187 -26.68 -6.50 5.02
CA THR A 187 -25.53 -5.81 4.45
C THR A 187 -24.33 -6.10 5.34
N ARG A 188 -23.28 -6.66 4.76
CA ARG A 188 -22.04 -6.96 5.48
C ARG A 188 -20.87 -6.27 4.81
N LYS A 189 -20.12 -5.50 5.59
CA LYS A 189 -18.85 -4.93 5.16
C LYS A 189 -17.76 -6.00 5.28
N GLU A 190 -17.05 -6.27 4.21
CA GLU A 190 -15.96 -7.25 4.19
C GLU A 190 -14.66 -6.61 3.70
N SER A 191 -13.56 -6.96 4.36
CA SER A 191 -12.21 -6.56 3.96
C SER A 191 -11.63 -7.53 2.93
N PHE A 192 -10.98 -7.00 1.92
CA PHE A 192 -10.25 -7.77 0.92
C PHE A 192 -8.89 -7.15 0.62
N TYR A 193 -7.94 -7.98 0.15
CA TYR A 193 -6.57 -7.57 -0.20
C TYR A 193 -6.26 -7.74 -1.70
N GLY A 194 -7.18 -8.36 -2.44
CA GLY A 194 -7.11 -8.57 -3.88
C GLY A 194 -8.47 -9.02 -4.42
N LEU A 195 -8.73 -8.72 -5.69
CA LEU A 195 -9.93 -9.17 -6.38
C LEU A 195 -9.63 -10.46 -7.14
N GLN A 196 -10.51 -11.45 -7.00
CA GLN A 196 -10.49 -12.63 -7.85
C GLN A 196 -11.58 -12.47 -8.90
N LEU A 197 -11.14 -12.31 -10.14
CA LEU A 197 -12.03 -12.05 -11.27
C LEU A 197 -12.16 -13.29 -12.14
N ASP A 198 -13.39 -13.60 -12.54
CA ASP A 198 -13.68 -14.65 -13.50
C ASP A 198 -13.25 -14.21 -14.89
N VAL A 199 -12.38 -14.99 -15.52
CA VAL A 199 -11.92 -14.71 -16.90
C VAL A 199 -12.71 -15.48 -17.95
N ASN A 200 -13.35 -16.59 -17.56
CA ASN A 200 -14.09 -17.42 -18.50
C ASN A 200 -15.33 -16.66 -19.00
N GLY A 201 -15.45 -16.55 -20.33
CA GLY A 201 -16.53 -15.80 -20.99
C GLY A 201 -16.38 -14.28 -20.95
N CYS A 202 -15.29 -13.74 -20.37
CA CYS A 202 -15.05 -12.30 -20.30
C CYS A 202 -14.06 -11.86 -21.39
N ARG A 203 -14.39 -10.79 -22.11
CA ARG A 203 -13.56 -10.28 -23.22
C ARG A 203 -12.28 -9.62 -22.72
N ASP A 204 -12.38 -8.91 -21.60
CA ASP A 204 -11.32 -8.14 -20.98
C ASP A 204 -11.59 -8.02 -19.47
N VAL A 205 -10.70 -7.30 -18.77
CA VAL A 205 -10.81 -7.08 -17.32
C VAL A 205 -12.07 -6.32 -16.92
N TYR A 206 -12.62 -5.47 -17.79
CA TYR A 206 -13.85 -4.74 -17.51
C TYR A 206 -15.04 -5.70 -17.53
N GLY A 207 -15.12 -6.57 -18.54
CA GLY A 207 -16.14 -7.63 -18.56
C GLY A 207 -16.08 -8.55 -17.34
N SER A 208 -14.88 -8.85 -16.85
CA SER A 208 -14.72 -9.61 -15.60
C SER A 208 -15.16 -8.85 -14.35
N LEU A 209 -14.97 -7.52 -14.31
CA LEU A 209 -15.44 -6.67 -13.22
C LEU A 209 -16.96 -6.51 -13.25
N ASP A 210 -17.55 -6.35 -14.43
CA ASP A 210 -19.00 -6.28 -14.63
C ASP A 210 -19.66 -7.57 -14.14
N LYS A 211 -19.09 -8.73 -14.52
CA LYS A 211 -19.52 -10.04 -14.02
C LYS A 211 -19.36 -10.17 -12.50
N TYR A 212 -18.27 -9.65 -11.93
CA TYR A 212 -17.99 -9.74 -10.49
C TYR A 212 -19.03 -8.99 -9.63
N VAL A 213 -19.64 -7.93 -10.15
CA VAL A 213 -20.67 -7.16 -9.45
C VAL A 213 -22.09 -7.54 -9.86
N GLU A 214 -22.25 -8.56 -10.71
CA GLU A 214 -23.56 -9.03 -11.17
C GLU A 214 -24.37 -9.63 -10.01
N VAL A 215 -25.68 -9.40 -10.02
CA VAL A 215 -26.57 -9.92 -8.98
C VAL A 215 -26.76 -11.42 -9.17
N GLU A 216 -26.13 -12.22 -8.30
CA GLU A 216 -26.34 -13.66 -8.27
C GLU A 216 -27.65 -14.03 -7.58
N ARG A 217 -28.52 -14.79 -8.27
CA ARG A 217 -29.68 -15.43 -7.64
C ARG A 217 -29.29 -16.78 -7.07
N ARG A 218 -29.45 -16.96 -5.76
CA ARG A 218 -29.24 -18.26 -5.10
C ARG A 218 -30.56 -19.04 -5.01
N GLU A 219 -30.68 -20.09 -5.83
CA GLU A 219 -31.82 -21.01 -5.86
C GLU A 219 -31.37 -22.47 -5.61
N GLY A 220 -32.30 -23.36 -5.24
CA GLY A 220 -31.99 -24.79 -5.02
C GLY A 220 -31.19 -25.08 -3.74
N ASP A 221 -30.13 -25.88 -3.86
CA ASP A 221 -29.26 -26.33 -2.75
C ASP A 221 -28.32 -25.22 -2.23
N ASN A 222 -28.18 -24.12 -2.97
CA ASN A 222 -27.36 -22.95 -2.59
C ASN A 222 -28.13 -21.88 -1.81
N LYS A 223 -29.32 -22.21 -1.28
CA LYS A 223 -30.12 -21.28 -0.47
C LYS A 223 -29.34 -20.81 0.75
N TYR A 224 -29.51 -19.53 1.07
CA TYR A 224 -28.98 -18.94 2.29
C TYR A 224 -29.52 -19.73 3.50
N HIS A 225 -28.65 -20.43 4.22
CA HIS A 225 -28.96 -20.98 5.54
C HIS A 225 -28.82 -19.84 6.54
N ASP A 226 -29.90 -19.51 7.22
CA ASP A 226 -29.86 -18.60 8.36
C ASP A 226 -29.28 -19.37 9.56
N GLU A 227 -28.29 -18.82 10.24
CA GLU A 227 -27.70 -19.44 11.44
C GLU A 227 -28.67 -19.46 12.63
N GLN A 228 -29.89 -18.91 12.48
CA GLN A 228 -30.93 -18.87 13.51
C GLN A 228 -31.90 -20.05 13.52
N ASP A 229 -31.94 -20.93 12.51
CA ASP A 229 -32.78 -22.13 12.53
C ASP A 229 -31.98 -23.37 12.94
N GLY A 230 -31.54 -23.36 14.21
CA GLY A 230 -31.03 -24.51 14.92
C GLY A 230 -31.93 -24.87 16.10
N LEU A 231 -32.98 -25.67 15.84
CA LEU A 231 -33.70 -26.49 16.82
C LEU A 231 -34.12 -27.82 16.19
#